data_AF-A0A524N9E4-F1
#
_entry.id   AF-A0A524N9E4-F1
#
_cell.length_a   1.000
_cell.length_b   1.000
_cell.length_c   1.000
_cell.angle_alpha   90.00
_cell.angle_beta   90.00
_cell.angle_gamma   90.00
#
_symmetry.space_group_name_H-M   'P 1'
#
loop_
_entity.id
_entity.type
_entity.pdbx_description
1 polymer ?
#
loop_
_entity_poly.entity_id
_entity_poly.type
_entity_poly.pdbx_seq_one_letter_code
_entity_poly.pdbx_strand_id
1 'polypeptide(L)'
;MIYPEQFEAKIGFDRIRELVKSHCLFDPGRERVDRMSFLTDHEAIVHELKLVEEFLKISQLEEEFPIQHFIDNSEALKKAEVEGAYLLTEELFGLVKSLDSIRAILHFFKSDEEEKYPVLGELCK
;
A
#
# COMPACT_ATOMS: atom_id res chain seq x y z
N MET A 1 22.45 6.84 7.43
CA MET A 1 22.36 6.48 8.86
C MET A 1 22.04 7.74 9.64
N ILE A 2 20.83 7.86 10.18
CA ILE A 2 20.51 8.93 11.13
C ILE A 2 20.90 8.43 12.51
N TYR A 3 21.93 9.05 13.07
CA TYR A 3 22.41 8.83 14.42
C TYR A 3 21.90 9.99 15.28
N PRO A 4 21.42 9.76 16.52
CA PRO A 4 21.29 8.49 17.24
C PRO A 4 20.03 7.69 16.86
N GLU A 5 19.93 6.42 17.27
CA GLU A 5 18.73 5.56 17.08
C GLU A 5 17.42 6.17 17.63
N GLN A 6 17.54 7.04 18.63
CA GLN A 6 16.43 7.79 19.22
C GLN A 6 16.12 9.11 18.49
N PHE A 7 16.71 9.37 17.33
CA PHE A 7 16.52 10.64 16.64
C PHE A 7 15.04 10.92 16.37
N GLU A 8 14.30 9.92 15.86
CA GLU A 8 12.85 10.06 15.63
C GLU A 8 12.08 10.45 16.89
N ALA A 9 12.35 9.76 17.99
CA ALA A 9 11.72 10.05 19.28
C ALA A 9 12.13 11.44 19.83
N LYS A 10 13.37 11.88 19.59
CA LYS A 10 13.87 13.18 20.05
C LYS A 10 13.25 14.36 19.31
N ILE A 11 12.87 14.17 18.05
CA ILE A 11 12.18 15.20 17.25
C ILE A 11 10.65 15.04 17.28
N GLY A 12 10.13 14.02 17.98
CA GLY A 12 8.69 13.72 18.04
C GLY A 12 8.11 13.12 16.76
N PHE A 13 8.96 12.62 15.84
CA PHE A 13 8.52 12.02 14.58
C PHE A 13 7.89 10.63 14.78
N ASP A 14 8.22 9.97 15.87
CA ASP A 14 7.56 8.74 16.35
C ASP A 14 6.02 8.92 16.41
N ARG A 15 5.55 10.09 16.87
CA ARG A 15 4.11 10.41 16.92
C ARG A 15 3.45 10.50 15.55
N ILE A 16 4.17 11.05 14.57
CA ILE A 16 3.69 11.10 13.18
C ILE A 16 3.57 9.68 12.65
N ARG A 17 4.58 8.83 12.90
CA ARG A 17 4.59 7.42 12.48
C ARG A 17 3.43 6.65 13.11
N GLU A 18 3.16 6.83 14.41
CA GLU A 18 2.00 6.25 15.10
C GLU A 18 0.68 6.70 14.49
N LEU A 19 0.54 8.00 14.20
CA LEU A 19 -0.68 8.54 13.59
C LEU A 19 -0.92 7.92 12.20
N VAL A 20 0.11 7.87 11.35
CA VAL A 20 0.01 7.25 10.02
C VAL A 20 -0.40 5.77 10.14
N LYS A 21 0.22 5.01 11.07
CA LYS A 21 -0.16 3.61 11.31
C LYS A 21 -1.62 3.43 11.72
N SER A 22 -2.17 4.38 12.48
CA SER A 22 -3.58 4.33 12.90
C SER A 22 -4.55 4.51 11.72
N HIS A 23 -4.11 5.20 10.67
CA HIS A 23 -4.86 5.38 9.42
C HIS A 23 -4.61 4.27 8.39
N CYS A 24 -3.67 3.34 8.63
CA CYS A 24 -3.53 2.16 7.78
C CYS A 24 -4.73 1.23 7.94
N LEU A 25 -5.36 0.87 6.82
CA LEU A 25 -6.50 -0.04 6.78
C LEU A 25 -6.10 -1.49 7.11
N PHE A 26 -4.88 -1.90 6.72
CA PHE A 26 -4.41 -3.27 6.81
C PHE A 26 -2.98 -3.34 7.37
N ASP A 27 -2.65 -4.49 7.96
CA ASP A 27 -1.36 -4.72 8.60
C ASP A 27 -0.14 -4.62 7.66
N PRO A 28 -0.21 -5.03 6.38
CA PRO A 28 0.88 -4.76 5.43
C PRO A 28 1.20 -3.27 5.29
N GLY A 29 0.20 -2.39 5.40
CA GLY A 29 0.39 -0.94 5.41
C GLY A 29 1.13 -0.47 6.67
N ARG A 30 0.79 -1.03 7.84
CA ARG A 30 1.49 -0.72 9.11
C ARG A 30 2.94 -1.20 9.06
N GLU A 31 3.19 -2.39 8.53
CA GLU A 31 4.55 -2.91 8.32
C GLU A 31 5.35 -2.04 7.34
N ARG A 32 4.72 -1.57 6.25
CA ARG A 32 5.36 -0.66 5.31
C ARG A 32 5.79 0.63 6.01
N VAL A 33 4.92 1.18 6.86
CA VAL A 33 5.24 2.34 7.70
C VAL A 33 6.38 2.02 8.63
N ASP A 34 6.42 0.87 9.28
CA ASP A 34 7.54 0.47 10.16
C ASP A 34 8.89 0.41 9.44
N ARG A 35 8.90 -0.07 8.19
CA ARG A 35 10.12 -0.19 7.38
C ARG A 35 10.56 1.14 6.75
N MET A 36 9.79 2.22 6.86
CA MET A 36 10.17 3.51 6.30
C MET A 36 11.42 4.05 7.00
N SER A 37 12.36 4.54 6.20
CA SER A 37 13.55 5.23 6.66
C SER A 37 13.65 6.60 5.99
N PHE A 38 14.40 7.50 6.60
CA PHE A 38 14.61 8.82 6.02
C PHE A 38 15.37 8.72 4.71
N LEU A 39 14.81 9.37 3.69
CA LEU A 39 15.45 9.55 2.40
C LEU A 39 16.33 10.80 2.45
N THR A 40 17.50 10.71 1.83
CA THR A 40 18.44 11.83 1.67
C THR A 40 18.62 12.24 0.22
N ASP A 41 18.16 11.39 -0.71
CA ASP A 41 18.22 11.65 -2.14
C ASP A 41 17.03 12.50 -2.59
N HIS A 42 17.32 13.58 -3.32
CA HIS A 42 16.31 14.53 -3.74
C HIS A 42 15.29 13.90 -4.71
N GLU A 43 15.73 13.08 -5.66
CA GLU A 43 14.82 12.46 -6.63
C GLU A 43 13.90 11.45 -5.95
N ALA A 44 14.43 10.64 -5.03
CA ALA A 44 13.63 9.71 -4.23
C ALA A 44 12.58 10.43 -3.38
N ILE A 45 12.94 11.54 -2.72
CA ILE A 45 11.99 12.35 -1.94
C ILE A 45 10.90 12.92 -2.83
N VAL A 46 11.27 13.51 -3.97
CA VAL A 46 10.30 14.08 -4.92
C VAL A 46 9.36 13.00 -5.46
N HIS A 47 9.87 11.81 -5.74
CA HIS A 47 9.05 10.69 -6.22
C HIS A 47 8.01 10.25 -5.17
N GLU A 48 8.43 10.00 -3.92
CA GLU A 48 7.52 9.64 -2.83
C GLU A 48 6.48 10.73 -2.55
N LEU A 49 6.87 12.02 -2.60
CA LEU A 49 5.93 13.13 -2.45
C LEU A 49 4.90 13.18 -3.58
N LYS A 50 5.30 12.91 -4.83
CA LYS A 50 4.37 12.85 -5.96
C LYS A 50 3.36 11.72 -5.82
N LEU A 51 3.79 10.53 -5.36
CA LEU A 51 2.89 9.42 -5.06
C LEU A 51 1.81 9.84 -4.05
N VAL A 52 2.22 10.52 -2.97
CA VAL A 52 1.29 11.03 -1.95
C VAL A 52 0.36 12.11 -2.51
N GLU A 53 0.88 13.04 -3.31
CA GLU A 53 0.07 14.11 -3.91
C GLU A 53 -1.00 13.57 -4.87
N GLU A 54 -0.63 12.63 -5.73
CA GLU A 54 -1.57 11.97 -6.65
C GLU A 54 -2.64 11.20 -5.88
N PHE A 55 -2.25 10.47 -4.83
CA PHE A 55 -3.21 9.71 -4.03
C PHE A 55 -4.14 10.62 -3.21
N LEU A 56 -3.64 11.77 -2.76
CA LEU A 56 -4.47 12.79 -2.10
C LEU A 56 -5.53 13.34 -3.06
N LYS A 57 -5.17 13.57 -4.33
CA LYS A 57 -6.13 13.99 -5.38
C LYS A 57 -7.20 12.92 -5.59
N ILE A 58 -6.82 11.66 -5.71
CA ILE A 58 -7.77 10.53 -5.80
C ILE A 58 -8.74 10.57 -4.61
N SER A 59 -8.22 10.68 -3.39
CA SER A 59 -9.03 10.71 -2.17
C SER A 59 -9.98 11.93 -2.07
N GLN A 60 -9.74 13.00 -2.82
CA GLN A 60 -10.54 14.23 -2.77
C GLN A 60 -11.50 14.38 -3.96
N LEU A 61 -11.11 13.88 -5.13
CA LEU A 61 -11.80 14.08 -6.40
C LEU A 61 -12.62 12.86 -6.82
N GLU A 62 -12.16 11.66 -6.51
CA GLU A 62 -12.82 10.43 -6.92
C GLU A 62 -13.83 10.02 -5.85
N GLU A 63 -15.07 9.77 -6.27
CA GLU A 63 -16.14 9.38 -5.35
C GLU A 63 -15.91 7.98 -4.76
N GLU A 64 -15.27 7.06 -5.50
CA GLU A 64 -14.98 5.70 -5.04
C GLU A 64 -13.65 5.17 -5.60
N PHE A 65 -12.64 5.04 -4.75
CA PHE A 65 -11.42 4.29 -5.07
C PHE A 65 -11.51 2.84 -4.53
N PRO A 66 -11.22 1.80 -5.33
CA PRO A 66 -11.55 0.41 -4.99
C PRO A 66 -10.62 -0.23 -3.94
N ILE A 67 -10.76 0.14 -2.66
CA ILE A 67 -10.01 -0.44 -1.52
C ILE A 67 -10.87 -1.39 -0.67
N GLN A 68 -11.90 -1.99 -1.25
CA GLN A 68 -12.96 -2.61 -0.45
C GLN A 68 -12.49 -3.82 0.36
N HIS A 69 -11.56 -4.64 -0.15
CA HIS A 69 -11.17 -5.89 0.50
C HIS A 69 -9.68 -6.23 0.34
N PHE A 70 -8.87 -5.92 1.36
CA PHE A 70 -7.55 -6.52 1.50
C PHE A 70 -7.59 -7.55 2.61
N ILE A 71 -7.62 -8.82 2.20
CA ILE A 71 -7.57 -9.95 3.12
C ILE A 71 -6.12 -10.41 3.15
N ASP A 72 -5.59 -10.65 4.35
CA ASP A 72 -4.27 -11.28 4.45
C ASP A 72 -4.38 -12.73 3.97
N ASN A 73 -3.87 -12.98 2.76
CA ASN A 73 -3.85 -14.30 2.14
C ASN A 73 -2.49 -14.99 2.33
N SER A 74 -1.60 -14.47 3.18
CA SER A 74 -0.24 -15.01 3.34
C SER A 74 -0.23 -16.49 3.71
N GLU A 75 -1.10 -16.92 4.62
CA GLU A 75 -1.21 -18.34 4.98
C GLU A 75 -1.81 -19.19 3.87
N ALA A 76 -2.85 -18.70 3.20
CA ALA A 76 -3.46 -19.38 2.05
C ALA A 76 -2.44 -19.56 0.91
N LEU A 77 -1.63 -18.55 0.61
CA LEU A 77 -0.59 -18.63 -0.42
C LEU A 77 0.52 -19.62 -0.04
N LYS A 78 1.00 -19.61 1.21
CA LYS A 78 1.98 -20.61 1.70
C LYS A 78 1.43 -22.03 1.61
N LYS A 79 0.16 -22.22 1.90
CA LYS A 79 -0.51 -23.52 1.79
C LYS A 79 -0.65 -23.97 0.34
N ALA A 80 -0.96 -23.05 -0.58
CA ALA A 80 -1.05 -23.33 -2.01
C ALA A 80 0.30 -23.71 -2.66
N GLU A 81 1.42 -23.27 -2.08
CA GLU A 81 2.77 -23.66 -2.52
C GLU A 81 3.10 -25.13 -2.23
N VAL A 82 2.49 -25.72 -1.19
CA VAL A 82 2.75 -27.10 -0.79
C VAL A 82 2.03 -28.07 -1.72
N GLU A 83 2.79 -28.89 -2.45
CA GLU A 83 2.23 -29.93 -3.31
C GLU A 83 1.31 -30.89 -2.54
N GLY A 84 0.10 -31.10 -3.05
CA GLY A 84 -0.92 -31.95 -2.43
C GLY A 84 -1.76 -31.28 -1.33
N ALA A 85 -1.52 -30.01 -1.02
CA ALA A 85 -2.39 -29.23 -0.15
C ALA A 85 -3.59 -28.65 -0.92
N TYR A 86 -4.68 -28.38 -0.19
CA TYR A 86 -5.91 -27.81 -0.74
C TYR A 86 -6.34 -26.59 0.06
N LEU A 87 -6.81 -25.57 -0.65
CA LEU A 87 -7.46 -24.41 -0.04
C LEU A 87 -8.90 -24.76 0.33
N LEU A 88 -9.32 -24.32 1.51
CA LEU A 88 -10.71 -24.32 1.94
C LEU A 88 -11.48 -23.26 1.15
N THR A 89 -12.80 -23.43 1.03
CA THR A 89 -13.67 -22.50 0.31
C THR A 89 -13.54 -21.06 0.82
N GLU A 90 -13.38 -20.86 2.13
CA GLU A 90 -13.20 -19.54 2.75
C GLU A 90 -11.86 -18.90 2.35
N GLU A 91 -10.78 -19.68 2.36
CA GLU A 91 -9.44 -19.24 1.93
C GLU A 91 -9.44 -18.83 0.46
N LEU A 92 -10.10 -19.63 -0.39
CA LEU A 92 -10.24 -19.34 -1.82
C LEU A 92 -11.08 -18.08 -2.07
N PHE A 93 -12.19 -17.92 -1.35
CA PHE A 93 -13.05 -16.75 -1.49
C PHE A 93 -12.35 -15.45 -1.06
N GLY A 94 -11.53 -15.52 0.00
CA GLY A 94 -10.67 -14.40 0.42
C GLY A 94 -9.66 -13.99 -0.64
N LEU A 95 -9.04 -14.98 -1.29
CA LEU A 95 -8.11 -14.75 -2.39
C LEU A 95 -8.80 -14.10 -3.59
N VAL A 96 -9.97 -14.62 -3.99
CA VAL A 96 -10.75 -14.07 -5.11
C VAL A 96 -11.12 -12.60 -4.85
N LYS A 97 -11.59 -12.26 -3.65
CA LYS A 97 -11.91 -10.86 -3.29
C LYS A 97 -10.71 -9.92 -3.34
N SER A 98 -9.55 -10.40 -2.91
CA SER A 98 -8.32 -9.62 -2.93
C SER A 98 -7.85 -9.39 -4.37
N LEU A 99 -7.93 -10.41 -5.22
CA LEU A 99 -7.65 -10.29 -6.66
C LEU A 99 -8.64 -9.37 -7.38
N ASP A 100 -9.92 -9.40 -7.02
CA ASP A 100 -10.92 -8.52 -7.63
C ASP A 100 -10.65 -7.05 -7.26
N SER A 101 -10.25 -6.78 -6.01
CA SER A 101 -9.83 -5.44 -5.58
C SER A 101 -8.60 -4.98 -6.36
N ILE A 102 -7.58 -5.83 -6.52
CA ILE A 102 -6.39 -5.51 -7.33
C ILE A 102 -6.78 -5.22 -8.78
N ARG A 103 -7.65 -6.05 -9.37
CA ARG A 103 -8.11 -5.86 -10.75
C ARG A 103 -8.88 -4.56 -10.93
N ALA A 104 -9.71 -4.18 -9.95
CA ALA A 104 -10.43 -2.92 -9.96
C ALA A 104 -9.46 -1.73 -9.88
N ILE A 105 -8.42 -1.80 -9.03
CA ILE A 105 -7.36 -0.78 -8.94
C ILE A 105 -6.61 -0.66 -10.27
N LEU A 106 -6.20 -1.79 -10.87
CA LEU A 106 -5.52 -1.78 -12.17
C LEU A 106 -6.41 -1.22 -13.28
N HIS A 107 -7.71 -1.53 -13.26
CA HIS A 107 -8.66 -1.01 -14.22
C HIS A 107 -8.87 0.50 -14.07
N PHE A 108 -8.92 1.00 -12.82
CA PHE A 108 -8.98 2.43 -12.52
C PHE A 108 -7.81 3.18 -13.16
N PHE A 109 -6.57 2.74 -12.92
CA PHE A 109 -5.39 3.40 -13.49
C PHE A 109 -5.23 3.22 -15.01
N LYS A 110 -5.89 2.23 -15.62
CA LYS A 110 -5.80 1.95 -17.06
C LYS A 110 -6.86 2.69 -17.90
N SER A 111 -7.95 3.15 -17.29
CA SER A 111 -9.09 3.73 -18.02
C SER A 111 -9.01 5.24 -18.06
N ASP A 112 -8.74 5.87 -19.22
CA ASP A 112 -8.73 7.33 -19.51
C ASP A 112 -7.93 8.27 -18.55
N GLU A 113 -7.36 7.74 -17.46
CA GLU A 113 -6.69 8.47 -16.39
C GLU A 113 -5.18 8.23 -16.31
N GLU A 114 -4.61 7.48 -17.27
CA GLU A 114 -3.15 7.29 -17.37
C GLU A 114 -2.39 8.63 -17.40
N GLU A 115 -3.01 9.71 -17.90
CA GLU A 115 -2.42 11.06 -17.88
C GLU A 115 -2.64 11.81 -16.56
N LYS A 116 -3.65 11.46 -15.75
CA LYS A 116 -3.99 12.18 -14.51
C LYS A 116 -3.08 11.80 -13.35
N TYR A 117 -2.69 10.52 -13.27
CA TYR A 117 -1.91 9.96 -12.16
C TYR A 117 -0.69 9.16 -12.68
N PRO A 118 0.27 9.85 -13.33
CA PRO A 118 1.37 9.17 -14.03
C PRO A 118 2.28 8.38 -13.08
N VAL A 119 2.57 8.89 -11.88
CA VAL A 119 3.51 8.24 -10.95
C VAL A 119 2.86 7.03 -10.28
N LEU A 120 1.58 7.10 -9.91
CA LEU A 120 0.81 5.95 -9.44
C LEU A 120 0.58 4.90 -10.54
N GLY A 121 0.38 5.34 -11.78
CA GLY A 121 0.25 4.46 -12.94
C GLY A 121 1.52 3.65 -13.23
N GLU A 122 2.71 4.21 -12.96
CA GLU A 122 3.98 3.48 -13.09
C GLU A 122 4.07 2.27 -12.15
N LEU A 123 3.45 2.33 -10.97
CA LEU A 123 3.42 1.20 -10.02
C LEU A 123 2.50 0.05 -10.45
N CYS A 124 1.62 0.31 -11.43
CA CYS A 124 0.61 -0.64 -11.91
C CYS A 124 1.03 -1.39 -13.19
N LYS A 125 2.25 -1.13 -13.70
CA LYS A 125 2.83 -1.79 -14.88
C LYS A 125 3.57 -3.08 -14.50
#